data_AF-A0A7J2QXB0-F1
#
_entry.id   AF-A0A7J2QXB0-F1
#
_cell.length_a   1.000
_cell.length_b   1.000
_cell.length_c   1.000
_cell.angle_alpha   90.00
_cell.angle_beta   90.00
_cell.angle_gamma   90.00
#
_symmetry.space_group_name_H-M   'P 1'
#
loop_
_entity.id
_entity.type
_entity.pdbx_description
1 polymer ?
#
loop_
_entity_poly.entity_id
_entity_poly.type
_entity_poly.pdbx_seq_one_letter_code
_entity_poly.pdbx_strand_id
1 'polypeptide(L)'
;MVSPNGTRPRKDGRVEAFICKNPNYKNEGHKTPKQFILTTSYEFKKQIFNKLEGLYEDLLKDGAKGKTIAKKYKVSPSQISALRTALR
;
A
#
# COMPACT_ATOMS: atom_id res chain seq x y z
N MET A 1 -15.41 4.77 4.03
CA MET A 1 -15.76 3.35 3.84
C MET A 1 -15.46 2.96 2.40
N VAL A 2 -14.67 1.91 2.20
CA VAL A 2 -14.27 1.39 0.87
C VAL A 2 -14.85 -0.01 0.74
N SER A 3 -15.43 -0.34 -0.42
CA SER A 3 -15.95 -1.68 -0.71
C SER A 3 -15.55 -2.15 -2.10
N PRO A 4 -15.57 -3.46 -2.37
CA PRO A 4 -15.49 -3.98 -3.74
C PRO A 4 -16.54 -3.35 -4.65
N ASN A 5 -16.21 -3.20 -5.93
CA ASN A 5 -17.04 -2.62 -6.99
C ASN A 5 -17.01 -3.46 -8.27
N GLY A 6 -16.99 -4.78 -8.07
CA GLY A 6 -16.87 -5.78 -9.12
C GLY A 6 -15.49 -5.78 -9.78
N THR A 7 -15.38 -6.53 -10.87
CA THR A 7 -14.13 -6.66 -11.63
C THR A 7 -14.16 -5.81 -12.90
N ARG A 8 -12.98 -5.39 -13.38
CA ARG A 8 -12.80 -4.64 -14.63
C ARG A 8 -11.84 -5.39 -15.56
N PRO A 9 -12.10 -5.43 -16.87
CA PRO A 9 -11.17 -6.04 -17.82
C PRO A 9 -9.88 -5.21 -17.94
N ARG A 10 -8.75 -5.89 -18.04
CA ARG A 10 -7.40 -5.34 -18.29
C ARG A 10 -6.64 -6.28 -19.24
N LYS A 11 -5.46 -5.83 -19.69
CA LYS A 11 -4.61 -6.56 -20.66
C LYS A 11 -4.31 -8.01 -20.22
N ASP A 12 -4.00 -8.19 -18.93
CA ASP A 12 -3.56 -9.49 -18.39
C ASP A 12 -4.67 -10.24 -17.63
N GLY A 13 -5.93 -9.82 -17.76
CA GLY A 13 -7.08 -10.46 -17.12
C GLY A 13 -8.05 -9.50 -16.45
N ARG A 14 -8.90 -10.02 -15.57
CA ARG A 14 -9.85 -9.22 -14.80
C ARG A 14 -9.25 -8.82 -13.46
N VAL A 15 -9.37 -7.55 -13.10
CA VAL A 15 -8.86 -7.02 -11.83
C VAL A 15 -10.01 -6.52 -10.96
N GLU A 16 -9.88 -6.68 -9.65
CA GLU A 16 -10.87 -6.18 -8.71
C GLU A 16 -10.81 -4.64 -8.63
N ALA A 17 -11.97 -4.00 -8.76
CA ALA A 17 -12.14 -2.58 -8.56
C ALA A 17 -12.79 -2.32 -7.20
N PHE A 18 -12.47 -1.17 -6.63
CA PHE A 18 -12.98 -0.71 -5.35
C PHE A 18 -13.66 0.65 -5.54
N ILE A 19 -14.58 0.96 -4.64
CA ILE A 19 -15.27 2.23 -4.60
C ILE A 19 -15.19 2.83 -3.20
N CYS A 20 -14.76 4.09 -3.12
CA CYS A 20 -14.82 4.88 -1.91
C CYS A 20 -16.20 5.51 -1.80
N LYS A 21 -17.01 5.06 -0.81
CA LYS A 21 -18.34 5.60 -0.53
C LYS A 21 -18.33 6.70 0.53
N ASN A 22 -17.15 7.20 0.91
CA ASN A 22 -17.06 8.27 1.89
C ASN A 22 -17.41 9.62 1.24
N PRO A 23 -18.45 10.33 1.70
CA PRO A 23 -18.88 11.60 1.11
C PRO A 23 -17.84 12.71 1.17
N ASN A 24 -16.86 12.63 2.08
CA ASN A 24 -15.77 13.62 2.19
C ASN A 24 -14.77 13.51 1.05
N TYR A 25 -14.67 12.36 0.38
CA TYR A 25 -13.74 12.14 -0.74
C TYR A 25 -14.52 12.19 -2.06
N LYS A 26 -14.78 13.40 -2.54
CA LYS A 26 -15.49 13.64 -3.79
C LYS A 26 -14.62 13.22 -4.98
N ASN A 27 -15.27 12.66 -6.00
CA ASN A 27 -14.63 12.31 -7.27
C ASN A 27 -14.66 13.52 -8.21
N GLU A 28 -13.93 14.59 -7.86
CA GLU A 28 -13.64 15.79 -8.68
C GLU A 28 -14.64 16.07 -9.82
N GLY A 29 -15.88 16.48 -9.48
CA GLY A 29 -16.91 16.88 -10.47
C GLY A 29 -17.81 15.76 -10.99
N HIS A 30 -17.55 14.50 -10.66
CA HIS A 30 -18.40 13.37 -11.02
C HIS A 30 -19.47 13.07 -9.96
N LYS A 31 -20.68 12.72 -10.42
CA LYS A 31 -21.80 12.28 -9.56
C LYS A 31 -21.53 10.96 -8.85
N THR A 32 -20.65 10.13 -9.41
CA THR A 32 -20.36 8.80 -8.88
C THR A 32 -19.22 8.82 -7.87
N PRO A 33 -19.27 7.98 -6.82
CA PRO A 33 -18.18 7.91 -5.84
C PRO A 33 -16.86 7.45 -6.48
N LYS A 34 -15.74 7.87 -5.90
CA LYS A 34 -14.40 7.63 -6.48
C LYS A 34 -14.11 6.13 -6.57
N GLN A 35 -13.84 5.65 -7.77
CA GLN A 35 -13.48 4.26 -8.05
C GLN A 35 -11.98 4.14 -8.26
N PHE A 36 -11.39 3.04 -7.82
CA PHE A 36 -9.98 2.77 -8.03
C PHE A 36 -9.71 1.27 -8.12
N ILE A 37 -8.66 0.91 -8.85
CA ILE A 37 -8.12 -0.44 -8.89
C ILE A 37 -6.81 -0.40 -8.12
N LEU A 38 -6.62 -1.29 -7.14
CA LEU A 38 -5.44 -1.27 -6.26
C LEU A 38 -4.13 -1.25 -7.07
N THR A 39 -4.01 -2.08 -8.10
CA THR A 39 -2.78 -2.20 -8.90
C THR A 39 -2.44 -0.95 -9.71
N THR A 40 -3.42 -0.11 -10.06
CA THR A 40 -3.19 1.07 -10.93
C THR A 40 -3.48 2.40 -10.25
N SER A 41 -3.99 2.40 -9.03
CA SER A 41 -4.29 3.61 -8.28
C SER A 41 -3.01 4.34 -7.86
N TYR A 42 -2.82 5.57 -8.34
CA TYR A 42 -1.67 6.40 -7.97
C TYR A 42 -1.57 6.59 -6.45
N GLU A 43 -2.69 6.89 -5.79
CA GLU A 43 -2.74 7.07 -4.34
C GLU A 43 -2.34 5.80 -3.58
N PHE A 44 -2.75 4.64 -4.07
CA PHE A 44 -2.36 3.37 -3.45
C PHE A 44 -0.87 3.09 -3.65
N LYS A 45 -0.35 3.30 -4.87
CA LYS A 45 1.09 3.21 -5.15
C LYS A 45 1.87 4.16 -4.25
N LYS A 46 1.45 5.41 -4.13
CA LYS A 46 2.08 6.42 -3.26
C LYS A 46 2.08 5.98 -1.79
N GLN A 47 0.97 5.44 -1.27
CA GLN A 47 0.94 4.93 0.10
C GLN A 47 1.87 3.73 0.32
N ILE A 48 1.98 2.82 -0.67
CA ILE A 48 2.95 1.72 -0.62
C ILE A 48 4.36 2.27 -0.61
N PHE A 49 4.69 3.17 -1.54
CA PHE A 49 6.01 3.76 -1.65
C PHE A 49 6.42 4.49 -0.37
N ASN A 50 5.55 5.32 0.20
CA ASN A 50 5.84 6.01 1.47
C ASN A 50 6.11 5.03 2.62
N LYS A 51 5.37 3.91 2.67
CA LYS A 51 5.61 2.87 3.68
C LYS A 51 6.92 2.13 3.45
N LEU A 52 7.27 1.83 2.20
CA LEU A 52 8.53 1.20 1.82
C LEU A 52 9.72 2.12 2.10
N GLU A 53 9.60 3.41 1.78
CA GLU A 53 10.60 4.43 2.06
C GLU A 53 10.87 4.53 3.57
N GLY A 54 9.82 4.66 4.39
CA GLY A 54 10.00 4.67 5.85
C GLY A 54 10.62 3.37 6.38
N LEU A 55 10.26 2.21 5.83
CA LEU A 55 10.89 0.93 6.20
C LEU A 55 12.38 0.93 5.83
N TYR A 56 12.73 1.44 4.65
CA TYR A 56 14.10 1.55 4.17
C TYR A 56 14.94 2.46 5.08
N GLU A 57 14.41 3.61 5.48
CA GLU A 57 15.08 4.51 6.44
C GLU A 57 15.29 3.84 7.80
N ASP A 58 14.27 3.20 8.37
CA ASP A 58 14.37 2.45 9.62
C ASP A 58 15.42 1.31 9.54
N LEU A 59 15.55 0.69 8.36
CA LEU A 59 16.48 -0.42 8.13
C LEU A 59 17.94 0.05 8.06
N LEU A 60 18.20 1.19 7.39
CA LEU A 60 19.56 1.63 7.03
C LEU A 60 20.09 2.84 7.81
N LYS A 61 19.24 3.81 8.18
CA LYS A 61 19.68 5.03 8.87
C LYS A 61 19.69 4.85 10.39
N ASP A 62 18.60 4.34 10.95
CA ASP A 62 18.38 4.45 12.40
C ASP A 62 18.99 3.31 13.23
N GLY A 63 19.58 2.30 12.58
CA GLY A 63 20.15 1.13 13.27
C GLY A 63 19.16 0.41 14.20
N ALA A 64 17.86 0.64 14.03
CA ALA A 64 16.83 0.21 14.97
C ALA A 64 16.86 -1.31 15.14
N LYS A 65 16.64 -1.81 16.36
CA LYS A 65 16.64 -3.26 16.61
C LYS A 65 15.56 -3.92 15.74
N GLY A 66 15.89 -5.05 15.11
CA GLY A 66 14.97 -5.72 14.17
C GLY A 66 13.60 -6.05 14.78
N LYS A 67 13.54 -6.33 16.09
CA LYS A 67 12.28 -6.52 16.83
C LYS A 67 11.40 -5.26 16.86
N THR A 68 12.00 -4.08 16.96
CA THR A 68 11.28 -2.78 16.97
C THR A 68 10.66 -2.51 15.61
N ILE A 69 11.45 -2.69 14.54
CA ILE A 69 10.98 -2.53 13.15
C ILE A 69 9.86 -3.54 12.86
N ALA A 70 10.08 -4.82 13.20
CA ALA A 70 9.09 -5.88 13.05
C ALA A 70 7.74 -5.53 13.70
N LYS A 71 7.77 -5.01 14.94
CA LYS A 71 6.58 -4.55 15.65
C LYS A 71 5.90 -3.35 14.95
N LYS A 72 6.66 -2.34 14.51
CA LYS A 72 6.15 -1.14 13.83
C LYS A 72 5.43 -1.48 12.53
N TYR A 73 6.01 -2.36 11.71
CA TYR A 73 5.45 -2.75 10.40
C TYR A 73 4.56 -3.99 10.45
N LYS A 74 4.35 -4.59 11.62
CA LYS A 74 3.55 -5.81 11.83
C LYS A 74 4.02 -6.98 10.96
N VAL A 75 5.34 -7.14 10.88
CA VAL A 75 6.01 -8.25 10.17
C VAL A 75 6.82 -9.08 11.14
N SER A 76 7.28 -10.26 10.72
CA SER A 76 8.13 -11.10 11.56
C SER A 76 9.56 -10.55 11.65
N PRO A 77 10.26 -10.74 12.79
CA PRO A 77 11.68 -10.37 12.89
C PRO A 77 12.57 -11.09 11.88
N SER A 78 12.22 -12.31 11.47
CA SER A 78 12.95 -13.07 10.44
C SER A 78 12.86 -12.41 9.08
N GLN A 79 11.70 -11.85 8.69
CA GLN A 79 11.55 -11.06 7.47
C GLN A 79 12.45 -9.82 7.49
N ILE A 80 12.53 -9.11 8.62
CA ILE A 80 13.44 -7.97 8.79
C ILE A 80 14.90 -8.39 8.66
N SER A 81 15.28 -9.54 9.24
CA SER A 81 16.63 -10.08 9.12
C SER A 81 16.98 -10.43 7.67
N ALA A 82 16.08 -11.11 6.96
CA ALA A 82 16.27 -11.47 5.55
C ALA A 82 16.42 -10.23 4.67
N LEU A 83 15.60 -9.19 4.90
CA LEU A 83 15.69 -7.90 4.20
C LEU A 83 17.05 -7.22 4.44
N ARG A 84 17.55 -7.22 5.68
CA ARG A 84 18.88 -6.67 5.98
C ARG A 84 20.00 -7.42 5.29
N THR A 85 19.92 -8.75 5.25
CA THR A 85 20.91 -9.57 4.54
C THR A 85 20.90 -9.29 3.04
N ALA A 86 19.72 -9.09 2.44
CA ALA A 86 19.60 -8.77 1.02
C ALA A 86 20.04 -7.35 0.63
N LEU A 87 20.07 -6.42 1.59
CA LEU A 87 20.51 -5.03 1.41
C LEU A 87 22.02 -4.82 1.64
N ARG A 88 22.73 -5.85 2.14
CA ARG A 88 24.19 -5.87 2.27
C ARG A 88 24.83 -6.49 1.05
#